data_AF-A0A5Q4DZJ9-F1
#
_entry.id   AF-A0A5Q4DZJ9-F1
#
_cell.length_a   1.000
_cell.length_b   1.000
_cell.length_c   1.000
_cell.angle_alpha   90.00
_cell.angle_beta   90.00
_cell.angle_gamma   90.00
#
_symmetry.space_group_name_H-M   'P 1'
#
loop_
_entity.id
_entity.type
_entity.pdbx_description
1 polymer ?
#
loop_
_entity_poly.entity_id
_entity_poly.type
_entity_poly.pdbx_seq_one_letter_code
_entity_poly.pdbx_strand_id
1 'polypeptide(L)'
;MQNQGKHFKLTGWINPITRVIAVVERGMKEGVFRPVDPFLAVIHIMGICTFYHNAQANMRNVQPDYEWFTPEAIERFTESAIAMVLAGLKA
;
A
#
# COMPACT_ATOMS: atom_id res chain seq x y z
N MET A 1 -13.83 -6.67 7.50
CA MET A 1 -14.09 -5.20 7.53
C MET A 1 -15.32 -4.94 8.38
N GLN A 2 -15.20 -4.18 9.47
CA GLN A 2 -16.34 -3.83 10.33
C GLN A 2 -17.40 -3.05 9.53
N ASN A 3 -18.68 -3.26 9.83
CA ASN A 3 -19.82 -2.56 9.24
C ASN A 3 -19.92 -2.61 7.70
N GLN A 4 -19.36 -3.65 7.06
CA GLN A 4 -19.38 -3.85 5.61
C GLN A 4 -18.90 -2.63 4.80
N GLY A 5 -18.02 -1.80 5.35
CA GLY A 5 -17.53 -0.60 4.67
C GLY A 5 -18.54 0.55 4.56
N LYS A 6 -19.74 0.43 5.17
CA LYS A 6 -20.81 1.44 5.12
C LYS A 6 -20.38 2.84 5.56
N HIS A 7 -19.40 2.90 6.46
CA HIS A 7 -18.86 4.13 7.01
C HIS A 7 -17.50 4.54 6.41
N PHE A 8 -16.99 3.84 5.38
CA PHE A 8 -15.68 4.12 4.79
C PHE A 8 -15.55 5.57 4.31
N LYS A 9 -16.63 6.13 3.75
CA LYS A 9 -16.67 7.56 3.36
C LYS A 9 -16.42 8.56 4.51
N LEU A 10 -16.62 8.16 5.77
CA LEU A 10 -16.43 9.00 6.95
C LEU A 10 -15.00 8.95 7.49
N THR A 11 -14.16 8.04 6.97
CA THR A 11 -12.82 7.77 7.50
C THR A 11 -11.75 8.70 6.93
N GLY A 12 -12.10 9.62 6.03
CA GLY A 12 -11.17 10.56 5.39
C GLY A 12 -10.30 9.95 4.29
N TRP A 13 -10.42 8.64 4.02
CA TRP A 13 -9.57 7.92 3.07
C TRP A 13 -9.74 8.30 1.61
N ILE A 14 -10.86 8.94 1.26
CA ILE A 14 -11.12 9.41 -0.12
C ILE A 14 -10.00 10.33 -0.60
N ASN A 15 -9.59 11.31 0.21
CA ASN A 15 -8.59 12.30 -0.18
C ASN A 15 -7.20 11.67 -0.45
N PRO A 16 -6.64 10.83 0.45
CA PRO A 16 -5.42 10.08 0.18
C PRO A 16 -5.51 9.20 -1.07
N ILE A 17 -6.61 8.44 -1.23
CA ILE A 17 -6.80 7.56 -2.40
C ILE A 17 -6.73 8.38 -3.69
N THR A 18 -7.51 9.46 -3.79
CA THR A 18 -7.54 10.33 -4.97
C THR A 18 -6.17 10.96 -5.25
N ARG A 19 -5.43 11.35 -4.22
CA ARG A 19 -4.07 11.91 -4.39
C ARG A 19 -3.11 10.90 -4.99
N VAL A 20 -3.12 9.65 -4.53
CA VAL A 20 -2.23 8.61 -5.05
C VAL A 20 -2.63 8.21 -6.48
N ILE A 21 -3.93 8.14 -6.78
CA ILE A 21 -4.43 7.92 -8.15
C ILE A 21 -3.86 8.99 -9.10
N ALA A 22 -3.94 10.27 -8.73
CA ALA A 22 -3.43 11.36 -9.56
C ALA A 22 -1.91 11.27 -9.80
N VAL A 23 -1.13 10.71 -8.86
CA VAL A 23 0.30 10.46 -9.05
C VAL A 23 0.54 9.35 -10.07
N VAL A 24 -0.22 8.25 -9.98
CA VAL A 24 -0.12 7.13 -10.93
C VAL A 24 -0.49 7.59 -12.34
N GLU A 25 -1.61 8.31 -12.48
CA GLU A 25 -2.07 8.86 -13.76
C GLU A 25 -1.06 9.83 -14.37
N ARG A 26 -0.45 10.69 -13.55
CA ARG A 26 0.61 11.59 -14.02
C ARG A 26 1.82 10.81 -14.53
N GLY A 27 2.29 9.81 -13.77
CA GLY A 27 3.42 8.98 -14.20
C GLY A 27 3.13 8.22 -15.50
N MET A 28 1.89 7.78 -15.71
CA MET A 28 1.44 7.19 -16.97
C MET A 28 1.48 8.20 -18.12
N LYS A 29 1.00 9.43 -17.90
CA LYS A 29 1.02 10.50 -18.91
C LYS A 29 2.44 10.91 -19.31
N GLU A 30 3.36 10.89 -18.35
CA GLU A 30 4.77 11.23 -18.57
C GLU A 30 5.59 10.05 -19.14
N GLY A 31 4.98 8.86 -19.28
CA GLY A 31 5.67 7.65 -19.76
C GLY A 31 6.61 7.02 -18.73
N VAL A 32 6.61 7.50 -17.49
CA VAL A 32 7.40 6.95 -16.38
C VAL A 32 6.79 5.64 -15.87
N PHE A 33 5.46 5.55 -15.87
CA PHE A 33 4.73 4.34 -15.51
C PHE A 33 4.07 3.73 -16.73
N ARG A 34 4.05 2.39 -16.80
CA ARG A 34 3.34 1.64 -17.84
C ARG A 34 1.82 1.84 -17.70
N PRO A 35 1.04 1.60 -18.78
CA PRO A 35 -0.41 1.63 -18.69
C PRO A 35 -0.94 0.60 -17.69
N VAL A 36 -1.68 1.08 -16.69
CA VAL A 36 -2.36 0.29 -15.65
C VAL A 36 -3.72 0.90 -15.33
N ASP A 37 -4.58 0.15 -14.64
CA ASP A 37 -5.71 0.73 -13.93
C ASP A 37 -5.19 1.46 -12.66
N PRO A 38 -5.34 2.80 -12.56
CA PRO A 38 -4.80 3.55 -11.44
C PRO A 38 -5.46 3.20 -10.11
N PHE A 39 -6.75 2.86 -10.12
CA PHE A 39 -7.48 2.52 -8.91
C PHE A 39 -7.00 1.17 -8.35
N LEU A 40 -6.80 0.17 -9.22
CA LEU A 40 -6.23 -1.11 -8.82
C LEU A 40 -4.77 -0.95 -8.34
N ALA A 41 -3.96 -0.10 -8.98
CA ALA A 41 -2.61 0.19 -8.51
C ALA A 41 -2.62 0.75 -7.07
N VAL A 42 -3.51 1.70 -6.77
CA VAL A 42 -3.66 2.24 -5.41
C VAL A 42 -4.17 1.18 -4.42
N ILE A 43 -5.11 0.31 -4.83
CA ILE A 43 -5.57 -0.80 -3.97
C ILE A 43 -4.40 -1.73 -3.61
N HIS A 44 -3.52 -2.07 -4.55
CA HIS A 44 -2.35 -2.90 -4.25
C HIS A 44 -1.40 -2.21 -3.26
N ILE A 45 -1.09 -0.93 -3.48
CA ILE A 45 -0.25 -0.14 -2.57
C ILE A 45 -0.85 -0.11 -1.17
N MET A 46 -2.15 0.17 -1.05
CA MET A 46 -2.86 0.17 0.22
C MET A 46 -2.86 -1.22 0.86
N GLY A 47 -3.07 -2.29 0.09
CA GLY A 47 -3.07 -3.66 0.56
C GLY A 47 -1.74 -4.04 1.22
N ILE A 48 -0.63 -3.69 0.57
CA ILE A 48 0.73 -3.93 1.09
C ILE A 48 0.89 -3.24 2.45
N CYS A 49 0.65 -1.93 2.52
CA CYS A 49 0.85 -1.14 3.73
C CYS A 49 -0.10 -1.54 4.87
N THR A 50 -1.38 -1.78 4.55
CA THR A 50 -2.40 -2.10 5.54
C THR A 50 -2.24 -3.51 6.08
N PHE A 51 -1.88 -4.48 5.24
CA PHE A 51 -1.65 -5.86 5.71
C PHE A 51 -0.50 -5.92 6.70
N TYR A 52 0.62 -5.24 6.40
CA TYR A 52 1.78 -5.22 7.30
C TYR A 52 1.42 -4.75 8.71
N HIS A 53 0.61 -3.70 8.83
CA HIS A 53 0.21 -3.16 10.13
C HIS A 53 -0.93 -3.94 10.78
N ASN A 54 -1.99 -4.26 10.02
CA ASN A 54 -3.19 -4.88 10.57
C ASN A 54 -2.97 -6.34 10.95
N ALA A 55 -2.02 -7.02 10.31
CA ALA A 55 -1.70 -8.41 10.60
C ALA A 55 -0.65 -8.57 11.72
N GLN A 56 -0.24 -7.50 12.41
CA GLN A 56 0.82 -7.53 13.44
C GLN A 56 0.72 -8.71 14.41
N ALA A 57 -0.44 -8.89 15.06
CA ALA A 57 -0.64 -9.96 16.03
C ALA A 57 -0.54 -11.35 15.37
N ASN A 58 -1.02 -11.47 14.13
CA ASN A 58 -0.97 -12.73 13.38
C ASN A 58 0.48 -13.05 12.97
N MET A 59 1.24 -12.07 12.51
CA MET A 59 2.63 -12.26 12.09
C MET A 59 3.53 -12.69 13.25
N ARG A 60 3.27 -12.18 14.47
CA ARG A 60 3.94 -12.67 15.69
C ARG A 60 3.67 -14.14 15.98
N ASN A 61 2.50 -14.67 15.61
CA ASN A 61 2.20 -16.10 15.79
C ASN A 61 2.83 -16.95 14.68
N VAL A 62 3.01 -16.40 13.47
CA VAL A 62 3.61 -17.11 12.32
C VAL A 62 5.13 -17.17 12.43
N GLN A 63 5.75 -16.07 12.84
CA GLN A 63 7.21 -15.96 12.99
C GLN A 63 7.53 -15.16 14.27
N PRO A 64 7.54 -15.82 15.44
CA PRO A 64 7.63 -15.16 16.74
C PRO A 64 8.97 -14.49 16.99
N ASP A 65 10.06 -15.04 16.42
CA ASP A 65 11.42 -14.52 16.62
C ASP A 65 11.75 -13.32 15.72
N TYR A 66 10.87 -12.99 14.77
CA TYR A 66 11.09 -11.87 13.87
C TYR A 66 10.54 -10.57 14.48
N GLU A 67 11.40 -9.55 14.54
CA GLU A 67 11.01 -8.23 14.99
C GLU A 67 10.27 -7.48 13.87
N TRP A 68 8.94 -7.58 13.86
CA TRP A 68 8.11 -7.02 12.79
C TRP A 68 7.92 -5.49 12.84
N PHE A 69 8.13 -4.84 13.99
CA PHE A 69 7.70 -3.44 14.19
C PHE A 69 8.74 -2.56 14.90
N THR A 70 10.01 -2.93 14.83
CA THR A 70 11.08 -2.00 15.14
C THR A 70 11.22 -0.97 14.02
N PRO A 71 11.79 0.22 14.29
CA PRO A 71 12.04 1.22 13.25
C PRO A 71 12.82 0.64 12.05
N GLU A 72 13.82 -0.21 12.32
CA GLU A 72 14.60 -0.87 11.27
C GLU A 72 13.77 -1.84 10.42
N ALA A 73 12.89 -2.62 11.04
CA ALA A 73 12.01 -3.52 10.31
C ALA A 73 11.00 -2.78 9.44
N ILE A 74 10.46 -1.66 9.94
CA ILE A 74 9.55 -0.79 9.19
C ILE A 74 10.28 -0.17 7.99
N GLU A 75 11.52 0.28 8.17
CA GLU A 75 12.34 0.82 7.08
C GLU A 75 12.60 -0.24 6.01
N ARG A 76 13.04 -1.45 6.43
CA ARG A 76 13.25 -2.58 5.52
C ARG A 76 11.99 -2.95 4.75
N PHE A 77 10.83 -2.98 5.42
CA PHE A 77 9.55 -3.21 4.77
C PHE A 77 9.22 -2.10 3.77
N THR A 78 9.45 -0.84 4.14
CA THR A 78 9.17 0.34 3.30
C THR A 78 9.98 0.30 2.02
N GLU A 79 11.29 0.10 2.10
CA GLU A 79 12.16 -0.03 0.92
C GLU A 79 11.77 -1.23 0.05
N SER A 80 11.44 -2.37 0.66
CA SER A 80 10.96 -3.55 -0.08
C SER A 80 9.62 -3.27 -0.78
N ALA A 81 8.69 -2.57 -0.13
CA ALA A 81 7.39 -2.24 -0.71
C ALA A 81 7.54 -1.24 -1.86
N ILE A 82 8.40 -0.22 -1.72
CA ILE A 82 8.72 0.74 -2.78
C ILE A 82 9.29 -0.01 -3.99
N ALA A 83 10.29 -0.87 -3.78
CA ALA A 83 10.92 -1.63 -4.86
C ALA A 83 9.90 -2.51 -5.60
N MET A 84 9.05 -3.23 -4.86
CA MET A 84 8.02 -4.10 -5.43
C MET A 84 6.96 -3.33 -6.22
N VAL A 85 6.46 -2.22 -5.69
CA VAL A 85 5.48 -1.35 -6.37
C VAL A 85 6.09 -0.75 -7.63
N LEU A 86 7.31 -0.21 -7.54
CA LEU A 86 7.99 0.40 -8.69
C LEU A 86 8.30 -0.62 -9.77
N ALA A 87 8.75 -1.83 -9.43
CA ALA A 87 8.95 -2.90 -10.40
C ALA A 87 7.64 -3.28 -11.12
N GLY A 88 6.51 -3.19 -10.42
CA GLY A 88 5.18 -3.41 -11.01
C GLY A 88 4.64 -2.26 -11.84
N LEU A 89 5.13 -1.03 -11.68
CA LEU A 89 4.59 0.18 -12.31
C LEU A 89 5.48 0.82 -13.39
N LYS A 90 6.80 0.68 -13.30
CA LYS A 90 7.72 1.27 -14.28
C LYS A 90 7.46 0.75 -15.70
N ALA A 91 7.64 1.63 -16.68
CA ALA A 91 7.57 1.33 -18.12
C ALA A 91 8.79 0.54 -18.62
#